data_AF-A0A0N5CTY8-F1
#
_entry.id   AF-A0A0N5CTY8-F1
#
_cell.length_a   1.000
_cell.length_b   1.000
_cell.length_c   1.000
_cell.angle_alpha   90.00
_cell.angle_beta   90.00
_cell.angle_gamma   90.00
#
_symmetry.space_group_name_H-M   'P 1'
#
loop_
_entity.id
_entity.type
_entity.pdbx_description
1 polymer ?
#
loop_
_entity_poly.entity_id
_entity_poly.type
_entity_poly.pdbx_seq_one_letter_code
_entity_poly.pdbx_strand_id
1 'polypeptide(L)'
;TGLCGSSNGAVVGLVNVECPRTCGTCGQECKDSNPILCSIMGSQCQNHESQKFCPKTCKVCEPPNLCFDIGSFCSNLKGSCHDPNLMPLMMASCNKTCNFCDAQPSESPSQPTSSPFVGPCLDADPRCPTWVANGFCSNPFYTPEVGKCRRSCNLCK
;
A
#
# COMPACT_ATOMS: atom_id res chain seq x y z
N THR A 1 -10.68 19.82 12.39
CA THR A 1 -10.44 20.83 11.33
C THR A 1 -9.49 21.92 11.81
N GLY A 2 -8.43 21.56 12.54
CA GLY A 2 -7.52 22.51 13.18
C GLY A 2 -6.49 23.13 12.21
N LEU A 3 -5.36 23.58 12.78
CA LEU A 3 -4.26 24.31 12.11
C LEU A 3 -3.71 23.67 10.81
N CYS A 4 -4.06 22.41 10.53
CA CYS A 4 -3.79 21.67 9.30
C CYS A 4 -4.23 22.40 8.01
N GLY A 5 -5.24 23.29 8.08
CA GLY A 5 -5.74 24.08 6.95
C GLY A 5 -5.57 25.60 7.08
N SER A 6 -4.59 26.05 7.89
CA SER A 6 -4.35 27.48 8.12
C SER A 6 -3.97 28.23 6.83
N SER A 7 -4.37 29.49 6.69
CA SER A 7 -3.93 30.36 5.59
C SER A 7 -2.48 30.85 5.77
N ASN A 8 -1.91 30.65 6.97
CA ASN A 8 -0.51 30.96 7.24
C ASN A 8 0.37 29.75 6.90
N GLY A 9 1.08 29.83 5.77
CA GLY A 9 1.89 28.74 5.23
C GLY A 9 3.01 28.23 6.15
N ALA A 10 3.56 29.09 7.02
CA ALA A 10 4.59 28.67 7.99
C ALA A 10 3.99 27.75 9.06
N VAL A 11 2.78 28.07 9.54
CA VAL A 11 2.07 27.28 10.55
C VAL A 11 1.61 25.94 9.96
N VAL A 12 1.12 25.92 8.72
CA VAL A 12 0.76 24.69 8.02
C VAL A 12 1.98 23.78 7.82
N GLY A 13 3.13 24.36 7.44
CA GLY A 13 4.36 23.60 7.26
C GLY A 13 4.80 22.87 8.53
N LEU A 14 4.92 23.59 9.65
CA LEU A 14 5.29 23.01 10.94
C LEU A 14 4.29 21.95 11.40
N VAL A 15 3.00 22.26 11.34
CA VAL A 15 1.94 21.35 11.82
C VAL A 15 1.86 20.09 10.96
N ASN A 16 2.12 20.17 9.66
CA ASN A 16 2.16 19.00 8.79
C ASN A 16 3.43 18.16 8.97
N VAL A 17 4.52 18.73 9.47
CA VAL A 17 5.76 18.01 9.81
C VAL A 17 5.65 17.33 11.17
N GLU A 18 5.07 18.01 12.15
CA GLU A 18 5.01 17.56 13.54
C GLU A 18 3.75 16.72 13.83
N CYS A 19 2.66 16.96 13.11
CA CYS A 19 1.38 16.26 13.23
C CYS A 19 0.82 15.74 11.87
N PRO A 20 1.62 15.06 11.02
CA PRO A 20 1.21 14.64 9.68
C PRO A 20 -0.02 13.72 9.67
N ARG A 21 -0.19 12.92 10.72
CA ARG A 21 -1.34 12.00 10.91
C ARG A 21 -2.64 12.75 11.15
N THR A 22 -2.61 13.73 12.05
CA THR A 22 -3.76 14.55 12.41
C THR A 22 -4.22 15.41 11.24
N CYS A 23 -3.29 15.82 10.39
CA CYS A 23 -3.55 16.65 9.23
C CYS A 23 -3.81 15.88 7.93
N GLY A 24 -3.78 14.54 7.97
CA GLY A 24 -4.02 13.72 6.79
C GLY A 24 -2.95 13.90 5.69
N THR A 25 -1.81 14.50 6.02
CA THR A 25 -0.67 14.70 5.11
C THR A 25 0.39 13.61 5.23
N CYS A 26 0.21 12.69 6.19
CA CYS A 26 1.01 11.48 6.29
C CYS A 26 0.84 10.66 5.00
N GLY A 27 1.93 10.52 4.23
CA GLY A 27 1.94 9.73 3.00
C GLY A 27 1.84 10.50 1.68
N GLN A 28 2.23 11.78 1.61
CA GLN A 28 2.69 12.29 0.32
C GLN A 28 3.90 11.44 -0.09
N GLU A 29 3.78 10.70 -1.20
CA GLU A 29 4.76 9.71 -1.64
C GLU A 29 6.18 10.29 -1.56
N CYS A 30 7.05 9.69 -0.74
CA CYS A 30 8.46 10.09 -0.66
C CYS A 30 9.16 9.67 -1.95
N LYS A 31 8.99 10.51 -2.96
CA LYS A 31 9.46 10.31 -4.31
C LYS A 31 10.06 11.61 -4.79
N ASP A 32 11.19 11.50 -5.44
CA ASP A 32 11.79 12.60 -6.16
C ASP A 32 10.88 13.04 -7.31
N SER A 33 10.66 14.35 -7.44
CA SER A 33 9.80 14.92 -8.48
C SER A 33 10.29 14.55 -9.88
N ASN A 34 11.62 14.50 -10.07
CA ASN A 34 12.23 13.94 -11.25
C ASN A 34 13.49 13.14 -10.89
N PRO A 35 13.47 11.80 -10.96
CA PRO A 35 14.57 10.95 -10.50
C PRO A 35 15.87 11.18 -11.29
N ILE A 36 15.80 11.55 -12.57
CA ILE A 36 16.99 11.82 -13.40
C ILE A 36 17.64 13.13 -12.96
N LEU A 37 16.83 14.19 -12.84
CA LEU A 37 17.33 15.50 -12.41
C LEU A 37 17.87 15.44 -10.98
N CYS A 38 17.19 14.73 -10.10
CA CYS A 38 17.62 14.55 -8.70
C CYS A 38 18.90 13.75 -8.59
N SER A 39 19.11 12.73 -9.45
CA SER A 39 20.39 11.99 -9.51
C SER A 39 21.57 12.88 -9.92
N ILE A 40 21.33 13.90 -10.75
CA ILE A 40 22.36 14.85 -11.20
C ILE A 40 22.60 15.95 -10.15
N MET A 41 21.52 16.43 -9.50
CA MET A 41 21.55 17.53 -8.54
C MET A 41 21.70 17.08 -7.09
N GLY A 42 22.05 15.81 -6.83
CA GLY A 42 22.14 15.24 -5.48
C GLY A 42 23.17 15.91 -4.56
N SER A 43 24.09 16.71 -5.09
CA SER A 43 25.02 17.52 -4.30
C SER A 43 24.41 18.84 -3.79
N GLN A 44 23.25 19.24 -4.28
CA GLN A 44 22.59 20.52 -3.96
C GLN A 44 21.62 20.43 -2.77
N CYS A 45 21.70 19.36 -1.98
CA CYS A 45 20.77 19.10 -0.87
C CYS A 45 20.87 20.08 0.31
N GLN A 46 21.80 21.03 0.25
CA GLN A 46 21.85 22.17 1.18
C GLN A 46 20.81 23.24 0.84
N ASN A 47 20.24 23.21 -0.37
CA ASN A 47 19.22 24.15 -0.83
C ASN A 47 17.80 23.62 -0.53
N HIS A 48 16.95 24.46 0.06
CA HIS A 48 15.57 24.12 0.42
C HIS A 48 14.72 23.73 -0.80
N GLU A 49 14.96 24.34 -1.97
CA GLU A 49 14.31 23.95 -3.23
C GLU A 49 14.66 22.51 -3.64
N SER A 50 15.93 22.14 -3.52
CA SER A 50 16.40 20.79 -3.83
C SER A 50 15.87 19.76 -2.84
N GLN A 51 15.76 20.12 -1.56
CA GLN A 51 15.13 19.29 -0.53
C GLN A 51 13.66 19.03 -0.81
N LYS A 52 12.92 20.03 -1.30
CA LYS A 52 11.50 19.89 -1.65
C LYS A 52 11.29 19.10 -2.94
N PHE A 53 12.15 19.30 -3.95
CA PHE A 53 12.01 18.69 -5.26
C PHE A 53 12.57 17.26 -5.31
N CYS A 54 13.63 17.00 -4.56
CA CYS A 54 14.35 15.73 -4.50
C CYS A 54 14.42 15.17 -3.08
N PRO A 55 13.27 15.01 -2.40
CA PRO A 55 13.27 14.72 -0.98
C PRO A 55 13.84 13.33 -0.65
N LYS A 56 13.78 12.38 -1.59
CA LYS A 56 14.36 11.03 -1.43
C LYS A 56 15.86 11.04 -1.69
N THR A 57 16.32 11.70 -2.75
CA THR A 57 17.77 11.85 -3.04
C THR A 57 18.46 12.62 -1.92
N CYS A 58 17.82 13.66 -1.38
CA CYS A 58 18.36 14.46 -0.28
C CYS A 58 18.12 13.86 1.10
N LYS A 59 17.44 12.70 1.20
CA LYS A 59 17.13 12.00 2.45
C LYS A 59 16.41 12.88 3.47
N VAL A 60 15.65 13.86 2.99
CA VAL A 60 14.83 14.76 3.82
C VAL A 60 13.38 14.30 3.90
N CYS A 61 12.98 13.35 3.04
CA CYS A 61 11.87 12.46 3.32
C CYS A 61 12.41 11.05 3.50
N GLU A 62 11.86 10.36 4.48
CA GLU A 62 11.83 8.90 4.45
C GLU A 62 10.49 8.49 3.82
N PRO A 63 10.48 7.42 3.00
CA PRO A 63 9.21 6.77 2.70
C PRO A 63 8.52 6.49 4.02
N PRO A 64 7.19 6.54 4.08
CA PRO A 64 6.50 6.00 5.22
C PRO A 64 6.73 4.47 5.22
N ASN A 65 7.91 4.03 5.67
CA ASN A 65 8.08 2.82 6.45
C ASN A 65 7.44 3.10 7.80
N LEU A 66 6.15 3.40 7.78
CA LEU A 66 5.35 3.36 8.97
C LEU A 66 5.14 1.87 9.26
N CYS A 67 6.22 1.23 9.70
CA CYS A 67 6.16 -0.04 10.37
C CYS A 67 5.81 0.23 11.83
N PHE A 68 4.52 0.20 12.09
CA PHE A 68 3.96 0.34 13.42
C PHE A 68 2.85 -0.70 13.56
N ASP A 69 2.57 -1.07 14.79
CA ASP A 69 1.45 -1.95 15.07
C ASP A 69 0.16 -1.12 15.07
N ILE A 70 -0.82 -1.57 14.30
CA ILE A 70 -2.17 -1.01 14.27
C ILE A 70 -3.03 -1.72 15.33
N GLY A 71 -2.75 -3.00 15.60
CA GLY A 71 -3.48 -3.81 16.58
C GLY A 71 -3.04 -3.54 18.02
N SER A 72 -4.00 -3.34 18.92
CA SER A 72 -3.74 -3.30 20.37
C SER A 72 -3.37 -4.67 20.96
N PHE A 73 -3.64 -5.75 20.22
CA PHE A 73 -3.40 -7.13 20.63
C PHE A 73 -1.97 -7.63 20.38
N CYS A 74 -1.14 -6.86 19.69
CA CYS A 74 0.16 -7.33 19.20
C CYS A 74 1.09 -7.80 20.33
N SER A 75 1.14 -7.08 21.46
CA SER A 75 1.94 -7.47 22.63
C SER A 75 1.55 -8.84 23.20
N ASN A 76 0.27 -9.20 23.16
CA ASN A 76 -0.23 -10.48 23.69
C ASN A 76 -0.02 -11.63 22.69
N LEU A 77 -0.07 -11.34 21.39
CA LEU A 77 0.03 -12.32 20.30
C LEU A 77 1.42 -12.38 19.66
N LYS A 78 2.45 -11.80 20.30
CA LYS A 78 3.83 -11.82 19.80
C LYS A 78 4.37 -13.23 19.56
N GLY A 79 3.92 -14.23 20.33
CA GLY A 79 4.29 -15.64 20.12
C GLY A 79 3.71 -16.25 18.84
N SER A 80 2.68 -15.62 18.26
CA SER A 80 1.93 -16.12 17.11
C SER A 80 2.33 -15.47 15.79
N CYS A 81 3.43 -14.71 15.76
CA CYS A 81 3.93 -14.06 14.53
C CYS A 81 4.15 -15.06 13.38
N HIS A 82 4.54 -16.30 13.69
CA HIS A 82 4.78 -17.36 12.71
C HIS A 82 3.71 -18.46 12.73
N ASP A 83 2.59 -18.24 13.43
CA ASP A 83 1.47 -19.19 13.41
C ASP A 83 0.73 -19.06 12.07
N PRO A 84 0.60 -20.12 11.25
CA PRO A 84 0.01 -20.03 9.91
C PRO A 84 -1.44 -19.52 9.90
N ASN A 85 -2.19 -19.67 10.99
CA ASN A 85 -3.57 -19.18 11.09
C ASN A 85 -3.63 -17.70 11.46
N LEU A 86 -2.65 -17.21 12.23
CA LEU A 86 -2.61 -15.81 12.72
C LEU A 86 -1.63 -14.93 11.95
N MET A 87 -0.70 -15.50 11.20
CA MET A 87 0.30 -14.80 10.40
C MET A 87 -0.31 -13.73 9.48
N PRO A 88 -1.43 -13.94 8.77
CA PRO A 88 -2.04 -12.88 7.96
C PRO A 88 -2.48 -11.67 8.79
N LEU A 89 -3.03 -11.92 9.97
CA LEU A 89 -3.44 -10.88 10.92
C LEU A 89 -2.22 -10.16 11.51
N MET A 90 -1.18 -10.91 11.87
CA MET A 90 0.07 -10.36 12.41
C MET A 90 0.81 -9.50 11.39
N MET A 91 0.82 -9.88 10.12
CA MET A 91 1.46 -9.11 9.05
C MET A 91 0.70 -7.82 8.74
N ALA A 92 -0.63 -7.85 8.82
CA ALA A 92 -1.49 -6.69 8.60
C ALA A 92 -1.52 -5.71 9.79
N SER A 93 -1.47 -6.21 11.03
CA SER A 93 -1.77 -5.40 12.22
C SER A 93 -0.60 -5.28 13.21
N CYS A 94 0.38 -6.18 13.16
CA CYS A 94 1.47 -6.31 14.14
C CYS A 94 2.85 -6.29 13.48
N ASN A 95 2.98 -5.47 12.43
CA ASN A 95 4.14 -5.43 11.56
C ASN A 95 5.43 -5.09 12.34
N LYS A 96 5.34 -4.20 13.34
CA LYS A 96 6.47 -3.84 14.21
C LYS A 96 6.74 -4.91 15.27
N THR A 97 5.70 -5.38 15.96
CA THR A 97 5.85 -6.40 17.02
C THR A 97 6.44 -7.71 16.49
N CYS A 98 6.07 -8.08 15.26
CA CYS A 98 6.55 -9.29 14.58
C CYS A 98 7.78 -9.06 13.70
N ASN A 99 8.35 -7.85 13.71
CA ASN A 99 9.54 -7.47 12.94
C ASN A 99 9.41 -7.75 11.43
N PHE A 100 8.21 -7.53 10.88
CA PHE A 100 7.94 -7.63 9.45
C PHE A 100 8.32 -6.38 8.67
N CYS A 101 8.89 -5.37 9.34
CA CYS A 101 9.29 -4.09 8.77
C CYS A 101 10.34 -4.19 7.66
N ASP A 102 11.23 -5.19 7.73
CA ASP A 102 12.33 -5.42 6.78
C ASP A 102 11.97 -6.46 5.71
N ALA A 103 10.82 -7.14 5.86
CA ALA A 103 10.18 -7.67 4.67
C ALA A 103 9.83 -6.43 3.87
N GLN A 104 10.52 -6.22 2.75
CA GLN A 104 10.13 -5.22 1.76
C GLN A 104 8.59 -5.24 1.61
N PRO A 105 7.99 -4.22 0.97
CA PRO A 105 6.87 -4.54 0.10
C PRO A 105 7.39 -5.57 -0.93
N SER A 106 7.46 -6.84 -0.52
CA SER A 106 7.21 -7.98 -1.36
C SER A 106 5.84 -7.64 -1.87
N GLU A 107 5.86 -7.07 -3.06
CA GLU A 107 4.74 -6.83 -3.93
C GLU A 107 3.45 -7.16 -3.21
N SER A 108 2.74 -6.12 -2.73
CA SER A 108 1.28 -6.16 -2.84
C SER A 108 1.01 -6.91 -4.13
N PRO A 109 0.18 -7.99 -4.17
CA PRO A 109 -0.11 -8.67 -5.41
C PRO A 109 -0.59 -7.61 -6.38
N SER A 110 0.37 -7.11 -7.14
CA SER A 110 0.19 -6.19 -8.22
C SER A 110 -0.40 -7.17 -9.19
N GLN A 111 -1.73 -7.11 -9.20
CA GLN A 111 -2.55 -7.42 -10.34
C GLN A 111 -1.64 -7.65 -11.54
N PRO A 112 -1.50 -8.89 -12.03
CA PRO A 112 -0.76 -9.11 -13.24
C PRO A 112 -1.49 -8.34 -14.34
N THR A 113 -0.92 -7.19 -14.69
CA THR A 113 -1.16 -6.50 -15.94
C THR A 113 -0.84 -7.53 -17.03
N SER A 114 -1.88 -8.02 -17.70
CA SER A 114 -1.83 -8.65 -19.00
C SER A 114 -0.65 -9.59 -19.25
N SER A 115 -0.71 -10.79 -18.68
CA SER A 115 -0.08 -11.98 -19.28
C SER A 115 -1.11 -13.10 -19.26
N PRO A 116 -1.22 -13.93 -20.31
CA PRO A 116 -2.22 -14.98 -20.35
C PRO A 116 -1.93 -15.95 -19.21
N PHE A 117 -2.78 -15.96 -18.20
CA PHE A 117 -2.67 -16.83 -17.04
C PHE A 117 -2.84 -18.28 -17.52
N VAL A 118 -1.73 -19.00 -17.72
CA VAL A 118 -1.71 -20.43 -18.05
C VAL A 118 -1.99 -21.23 -16.77
N GLY A 119 -3.20 -21.09 -16.23
CA GLY A 119 -3.76 -21.99 -15.22
C GLY A 119 -4.88 -22.82 -15.84
N PRO A 120 -5.24 -23.99 -15.27
CA PRO A 120 -6.31 -24.79 -15.81
C PRO A 120 -7.63 -23.99 -15.86
N CYS A 121 -8.34 -24.11 -16.97
CA CYS A 121 -9.61 -23.43 -17.19
C CYS A 121 -10.71 -24.09 -16.36
N LEU A 122 -10.78 -23.72 -15.09
CA LEU A 122 -11.77 -24.21 -14.14
C LEU A 122 -12.23 -23.08 -13.23
N ASP A 123 -13.41 -23.31 -12.65
CA ASP A 123 -13.96 -22.46 -11.61
C ASP A 123 -13.26 -22.81 -10.28
N ALA A 124 -12.77 -21.79 -9.59
CA ALA A 124 -12.13 -21.89 -8.29
C ALA A 124 -13.14 -21.90 -7.13
N ASP A 125 -14.37 -21.43 -7.37
CA ASP A 125 -15.43 -21.40 -6.36
C ASP A 125 -16.63 -22.28 -6.79
N PRO A 126 -17.14 -23.17 -5.94
CA PRO A 126 -18.31 -24.00 -6.26
C PRO A 126 -19.60 -23.18 -6.45
N ARG A 127 -19.64 -21.92 -6.02
CA ARG A 127 -20.80 -21.02 -6.17
C ARG A 127 -20.88 -20.33 -7.53
N CYS A 128 -19.88 -20.52 -8.39
CA CYS A 128 -19.86 -19.93 -9.72
C CYS A 128 -21.15 -20.16 -10.54
N PRO A 129 -21.78 -21.36 -10.58
CA PRO A 129 -23.03 -21.55 -11.31
C PRO A 129 -24.16 -20.62 -10.84
N THR A 130 -24.31 -20.45 -9.52
CA THR A 130 -25.30 -19.55 -8.92
C THR A 130 -24.97 -18.09 -9.23
N TRP A 131 -23.71 -17.70 -9.10
CA TRP A 131 -23.28 -16.32 -9.35
C TRP A 131 -23.45 -15.90 -10.80
N VAL A 132 -23.07 -16.76 -11.75
CA VAL A 132 -23.27 -16.50 -13.17
C VAL A 132 -24.75 -16.35 -13.51
N ALA A 133 -25.62 -17.20 -12.93
CA ALA A 133 -27.08 -17.06 -13.09
C ALA A 133 -27.62 -15.71 -12.57
N ASN A 134 -26.92 -15.07 -11.63
CA ASN A 134 -27.27 -13.75 -11.05
C ASN A 134 -26.51 -12.58 -11.70
N GLY A 135 -25.88 -12.77 -12.86
CA GLY A 135 -25.22 -11.68 -13.60
C GLY A 135 -23.84 -11.28 -13.08
N PHE A 136 -23.20 -12.14 -12.28
CA PHE A 136 -21.89 -11.90 -11.67
C PHE A 136 -20.79 -11.51 -12.67
N CYS A 137 -20.74 -12.16 -13.85
CA CYS A 137 -19.70 -11.94 -14.85
C CYS A 137 -19.72 -10.52 -15.46
N SER A 138 -20.86 -9.82 -15.37
CA SER A 138 -21.05 -8.47 -15.94
C SER A 138 -21.16 -7.40 -14.86
N ASN A 139 -21.04 -7.76 -13.58
CA ASN A 139 -21.22 -6.83 -12.48
C ASN A 139 -19.88 -6.14 -12.11
N PRO A 140 -19.74 -4.81 -12.25
CA PRO A 140 -18.50 -4.09 -11.94
C PRO A 140 -18.10 -4.13 -10.46
N PHE A 141 -19.04 -4.46 -9.56
CA PHE A 141 -18.72 -4.64 -8.15
C PHE A 141 -17.90 -5.91 -7.87
N TYR A 142 -17.93 -6.91 -8.76
CA TYR A 142 -17.26 -8.20 -8.55
C TYR A 142 -16.03 -8.40 -9.44
N THR A 143 -15.50 -7.32 -10.01
CA THR A 143 -14.33 -7.35 -10.91
C THR A 143 -13.13 -8.16 -10.38
N PRO A 144 -12.74 -8.09 -9.09
CA PRO A 144 -11.66 -8.92 -8.57
C PRO A 144 -12.05 -10.40 -8.39
N GLU A 145 -13.33 -10.71 -8.14
CA GLU A 145 -13.82 -12.07 -7.95
C GLU A 145 -14.20 -12.79 -9.24
N VAL A 146 -14.44 -12.07 -10.35
CA VAL A 146 -14.76 -12.65 -11.68
C VAL A 146 -13.67 -13.65 -12.13
N GLY A 147 -12.41 -13.41 -11.74
CA GLY A 147 -11.29 -14.33 -11.95
C GLY A 147 -11.41 -15.70 -11.25
N LYS A 148 -12.36 -15.89 -10.32
CA LYS A 148 -12.65 -17.18 -9.67
C LYS A 148 -13.59 -18.05 -10.47
N CYS A 149 -14.36 -17.47 -11.40
CA CYS A 149 -15.38 -18.18 -12.17
C CYS A 149 -15.05 -18.19 -13.67
N ARG A 150 -13.78 -18.40 -14.00
CA ARG A 150 -13.24 -18.20 -15.35
C ARG A 150 -13.93 -19.07 -16.39
N ARG A 151 -14.20 -20.32 -16.06
CA ARG A 151 -14.85 -21.26 -16.97
C ARG A 151 -16.34 -20.91 -17.10
N SER A 152 -17.02 -20.66 -15.98
CA SER A 152 -18.43 -20.28 -15.97
C SER A 152 -18.70 -18.92 -16.63
N CYS A 153 -17.76 -17.98 -16.56
CA CYS A 153 -17.82 -16.67 -17.22
C CYS A 153 -17.19 -16.66 -18.63
N ASN A 154 -16.81 -17.82 -19.19
CA ASN A 154 -16.21 -17.94 -20.52
C ASN A 154 -14.94 -17.09 -20.75
N LEU A 155 -14.14 -16.90 -19.70
CA LEU A 155 -12.88 -16.14 -19.71
C LEU A 155 -11.66 -16.98 -20.08
N CYS A 156 -11.83 -18.29 -20.23
CA CYS A 156 -10.81 -19.23 -20.67
C CYS A 156 -11.43 -20.36 -21.50
N LYS A 157 -10.61 -21.08 -22.27
CA LYS A 157 -10.99 -22.26 -23.05
C LYS A 157 -10.05 -23.41 -22.73
#